data_AF-A0AAI8R9P8-F1
#
_entry.id   AF-A0AAI8R9P8-F1
#
_cell.length_a   1.000
_cell.length_b   1.000
_cell.length_c   1.000
_cell.angle_alpha   90.00
_cell.angle_beta   90.00
_cell.angle_gamma   90.00
#
_symmetry.space_group_name_H-M   'P 1'
#
loop_
_entity.id
_entity.type
_entity.pdbx_description
1 polymer ?
#
loop_
_entity_poly.entity_id
_entity_poly.type
_entity_poly.pdbx_seq_one_letter_code
_entity_poly.pdbx_strand_id
1 'polypeptide(L)' 'MSLKQQVKIALIGKGWSQRELARQMGISMAYLQDILLENRKPVDRLKQIEALLDIKLEGVDANVPTA' A
#
# COMPACT_ATOMS: atom_id res chain seq x y z
N MET A 1 3.58 10.34 8.40
CA MET A 1 3.35 8.95 8.89
C MET A 1 4.08 7.98 7.97
N SER A 2 4.53 6.82 8.47
CA SER A 2 5.11 5.80 7.57
C SER A 2 4.06 5.11 6.73
N LEU A 3 4.45 4.54 5.58
CA LEU A 3 3.55 3.80 4.68
C LEU A 3 2.80 2.68 5.42
N LYS A 4 3.53 1.93 6.26
CA LYS A 4 2.97 0.88 7.13
C LYS A 4 1.86 1.41 8.04
N GLN A 5 2.00 2.61 8.59
CA GLN A 5 0.99 3.20 9.47
C GLN A 5 -0.24 3.62 8.68
N GLN A 6 -0.06 4.29 7.54
CA GLN A 6 -1.17 4.71 6.66
C GLN A 6 -2.01 3.50 6.23
N VAL A 7 -1.35 2.45 5.74
CA VAL A 7 -2.01 1.19 5.34
C VAL A 7 -2.71 0.54 6.53
N LYS A 8 -2.09 0.51 7.71
CA LYS A 8 -2.73 -0.07 8.91
C LYS A 8 -4.00 0.68 9.30
N ILE A 9 -4.01 2.00 9.26
CA ILE A 9 -5.18 2.82 9.58
C ILE A 9 -6.32 2.53 8.58
N ALA A 10 -6.00 2.51 7.29
CA ALA A 10 -6.99 2.22 6.25
C ALA A 10 -7.57 0.80 6.36
N LEU A 11 -6.72 -0.18 6.66
CA LEU A 11 -7.17 -1.57 6.90
C LEU A 11 -8.14 -1.66 8.07
N ILE A 12 -7.87 -0.97 9.18
CA ILE A 12 -8.78 -0.92 10.32
C ILE A 12 -10.12 -0.28 9.92
N GLY A 13 -10.09 0.83 9.18
CA GLY A 13 -11.30 1.48 8.68
C GLY A 13 -12.16 0.57 7.79
N LYS A 14 -11.52 -0.31 7.01
CA LYS A 14 -12.19 -1.27 6.12
C LYS A 14 -12.54 -2.62 6.79
N GLY A 15 -12.12 -2.84 8.04
CA GLY A 15 -12.25 -4.14 8.70
C GLY A 15 -11.39 -5.25 8.09
N TRP A 16 -10.33 -4.89 7.38
CA TRP A 16 -9.43 -5.83 6.71
C TRP A 16 -8.19 -6.11 7.54
N SER A 17 -7.64 -7.32 7.38
CA SER A 17 -6.31 -7.65 7.91
C SER A 17 -5.24 -7.44 6.84
N GLN A 18 -3.98 -7.27 7.24
CA GLN A 18 -2.86 -7.24 6.28
C GLN A 18 -2.80 -8.52 5.44
N ARG A 19 -3.18 -9.67 6.01
CA ARG A 19 -3.26 -10.94 5.30
C ARG A 19 -4.31 -10.91 4.19
N GLU A 20 -5.45 -10.28 4.47
CA GLU A 20 -6.49 -10.10 3.46
C GLU A 20 -6.02 -9.17 2.34
N LEU A 21 -5.34 -8.08 2.67
CA LEU A 21 -4.74 -7.20 1.66
C LEU A 21 -3.77 -7.96 0.74
N ALA A 22 -2.86 -8.77 1.31
CA ALA A 22 -1.95 -9.58 0.51
C ALA A 22 -2.69 -10.59 -0.38
N ARG A 23 -3.78 -11.20 0.13
CA ARG A 23 -4.62 -12.10 -0.64
C ARG A 23 -5.32 -11.38 -1.79
N GLN A 24 -5.91 -10.21 -1.56
CA GLN A 24 -6.54 -9.36 -2.58
C GLN A 24 -5.54 -8.89 -3.64
N MET A 25 -4.29 -8.66 -3.24
CA MET A 25 -3.20 -8.29 -4.14
C MET A 25 -2.59 -9.48 -4.91
N GLY A 26 -2.91 -10.72 -4.51
CA GLY A 26 -2.30 -11.93 -5.05
C GLY A 26 -0.81 -12.04 -4.75
N ILE A 27 -0.35 -11.55 -3.59
CA ILE A 27 1.06 -11.56 -3.18
C ILE A 27 1.27 -12.27 -1.85
N SER A 28 2.51 -12.67 -1.59
CA SER A 28 2.91 -13.22 -0.30
C SER A 28 2.94 -12.16 0.79
N MET A 29 2.63 -12.57 2.02
CA MET A 29 2.72 -11.71 3.21
C MET A 29 4.11 -11.07 3.39
N ALA A 30 5.17 -11.84 3.12
CA ALA A 30 6.55 -11.35 3.19
C ALA A 30 6.80 -10.22 2.18
N TYR A 31 6.27 -10.35 0.95
CA TYR A 31 6.41 -9.32 -0.07
C TYR A 31 5.60 -8.07 0.24
N LEU A 32 4.38 -8.22 0.79
CA LEU A 32 3.63 -7.09 1.33
C LEU A 32 4.43 -6.39 2.43
N GLN A 33 5.03 -7.14 3.36
CA GLN A 33 5.85 -6.57 4.42
C GLN A 33 7.04 -5.78 3.86
N ASP A 34 7.71 -6.29 2.84
CA ASP A 34 8.84 -5.62 2.18
C ASP A 34 8.42 -4.28 1.55
N ILE A 35 7.25 -4.24 0.92
CA ILE A 35 6.64 -3.00 0.41
C ILE A 35 6.31 -2.03 1.56
N LEU A 36 5.69 -2.54 2.63
CA LEU A 36 5.28 -1.72 3.78
C LEU A 36 6.45 -1.18 4.59
N LEU A 37 7.58 -1.88 4.61
CA LEU A 37 8.83 -1.46 5.24
C LEU A 37 9.62 -0.48 4.37
N GLU A 38 9.12 -0.12 3.19
CA GLU A 38 9.77 0.79 2.23
C GLU A 38 11.12 0.28 1.72
N ASN A 39 11.45 -1.01 1.92
CA ASN A 39 12.63 -1.64 1.34
C ASN A 39 12.59 -1.63 -0.19
N ARG A 40 11.38 -1.68 -0.76
CA ARG A 40 11.10 -1.54 -2.20
C ARG A 40 9.86 -0.67 -2.40
N LYS A 41 9.89 0.22 -3.39
CA LYS A 41 8.77 1.09 -3.79
C LYS A 41 8.23 0.77 -5.19
N PRO A 42 7.65 -0.43 -5.40
CA PRO A 42 7.01 -0.76 -6.67
C PRO A 42 5.74 0.07 -6.85
N VAL A 43 5.79 1.07 -7.74
CA VAL A 43 4.71 2.03 -8.00
C VAL A 43 3.38 1.33 -8.31
N ASP A 44 3.39 0.26 -9.11
CA ASP A 44 2.18 -0.50 -9.45
C ASP A 44 1.50 -1.11 -8.22
N ARG A 45 2.28 -1.63 -7.26
CA ARG A 45 1.73 -2.24 -6.04
C ARG A 45 1.23 -1.19 -5.07
N LEU A 46 1.87 -0.03 -5.01
CA LEU A 46 1.41 1.10 -4.21
C LEU A 46 0.05 1.59 -4.74
N LYS A 47 -0.07 1.80 -6.05
CA LYS A 47 -1.35 2.12 -6.71
C LYS A 47 -2.41 1.06 -6.47
N GLN A 48 -2.03 -0.22 -6.46
CA GLN A 48 -2.95 -1.31 -6.14
C GLN A 48 -3.45 -1.25 -4.69
N ILE A 49 -2.58 -0.91 -3.73
CA ILE A 49 -2.98 -0.70 -2.32
C ILE A 49 -3.92 0.50 -2.21
N GLU A 50 -3.62 1.60 -2.89
CA GLU A 50 -4.48 2.79 -2.95
C GLU A 50 -5.87 2.45 -3.49
N ALA A 51 -5.94 1.75 -4.62
CA ALA A 51 -7.21 1.31 -5.22
C ALA A 51 -7.97 0.32 -4.33
N LEU A 52 -7.28 -0.62 -3.68
CA LEU A 52 -7.90 -1.61 -2.81
C LEU A 52 -8.38 -1.02 -1.49
N LEU A 53 -7.70 -0.02 -0.95
CA LEU A 53 -8.03 0.58 0.35
C LEU A 53 -8.83 1.87 0.21
N ASP A 54 -9.02 2.37 -1.00
CA ASP A 54 -9.68 3.64 -1.31
C ASP A 54 -9.00 4.82 -0.56
N ILE A 55 -7.66 4.82 -0.56
CA ILE A 55 -6.84 5.85 0.09
C ILE A 55 -5.83 6.43 -0.90
N LYS A 56 -5.34 7.62 -0.61
CA LYS A 56 -4.11 8.16 -1.22
C LYS A 56 -2.94 7.96 -0.25
N LEU A 57 -1.92 7.25 -0.70
CA LEU A 57 -0.70 7.07 0.09
C LEU A 57 0.22 8.27 -0.15
N GLU A 58 0.49 9.04 0.91
CA GLU A 58 1.38 10.19 0.80
C GLU A 58 2.82 9.73 0.58
N GLY A 59 3.43 10.16 -0.54
CA GLY A 59 4.82 9.81 -0.93
C GLY A 59 4.96 8.84 -2.11
N VAL A 60 3.87 8.53 -2.83
CA VAL A 60 3.87 7.76 -4.09
C VAL A 60 4.05 8.64 -5.33
N ASP A 61 3.99 9.97 -5.17
CA ASP A 61 4.27 10.95 -6.23
C ASP A 61 5.79 11.13 -6.46
N ALA A 62 6.43 10.11 -7.04
CA ALA A 62 7.58 10.36 -7.88
C ALA A 62 7.07 10.44 -9.33
N ASN A 63 6.93 11.68 -9.83
CA ASN A 63 6.70 12.05 -11.23
C ASN A 63 5.23 12.16 -11.69
N VAL A 64 4.52 13.19 -11.22
CA VAL A 64 3.50 13.85 -12.06
C VAL A 64 4.27 14.67 -13.10
N PRO A 65 4.12 14.43 -14.41
CA PRO A 65 4.70 15.31 -15.41
C PRO A 65 4.07 16.70 -15.21
N THR A 66 4.89 17.67 -14.84
CA THR A 66 4.54 19.09 -14.95
C THR A 66 4.16 19.33 -16.40
N ALA A 67 2.91 19.77 -16.61
CA ALA A 67 2.36 20.17 -17.90
C ALA A 67 3.19 21.28 -18.57
#